data_AF-A0A9D6TH60-F1
#
_entry.id   AF-A0A9D6TH60-F1
#
_cell.length_a   1.000
_cell.length_b   1.000
_cell.length_c   1.000
_cell.angle_alpha   90.00
_cell.angle_beta   90.00
_cell.angle_gamma   90.00
#
_symmetry.space_group_name_H-M   'P 1'
#
loop_
_entity.id
_entity.type
_entity.pdbx_description
1 polymer ?
#
loop_
_entity_poly.entity_id
_entity_poly.type
_entity_poly.pdbx_seq_one_letter_code
_entity_poly.pdbx_strand_id
1 'polypeptide(L)'
;MKNVGLASPRLPRVVAAGLLAPGATQPAHSIVLPDADPRWWGPETGAIRLRGVVPVPADFPRGSCRLGLRFADPSERLRDDSRYAFHLANRDIVFSAEGGWNILAEDITCD
;
A
#
# COMPACT_ATOMS: atom_id res chain seq x y z
N MET A 1 -0.19 3.97 10.81
CA MET A 1 -1.13 2.83 10.88
C MET A 1 -0.79 1.94 12.07
N LYS A 2 -1.65 0.99 12.46
CA LYS A 2 -1.33 -0.07 13.43
C LYS A 2 -1.70 -1.41 12.77
N ASN A 3 -0.86 -2.44 12.83
CA ASN A 3 -1.27 -3.79 12.43
C ASN A 3 -1.90 -4.49 13.64
N VAL A 4 -3.22 -4.69 13.63
CA VAL A 4 -3.96 -5.27 14.77
C VAL A 4 -4.54 -6.66 14.48
N GLY A 5 -4.37 -7.16 13.25
CA GLY A 5 -5.08 -8.36 12.78
C GLY A 5 -4.29 -9.66 12.93
N LEU A 6 -2.97 -9.66 12.70
CA LEU A 6 -2.11 -10.86 12.70
C LEU A 6 -0.65 -10.50 13.01
N ALA A 7 0.19 -11.53 13.22
CA ALA A 7 1.64 -11.42 13.39
C ALA A 7 2.32 -10.63 12.26
N SER A 8 3.49 -10.06 12.54
CA SER A 8 4.27 -9.36 11.51
C SER A 8 4.61 -10.30 10.34
N PRO A 9 4.73 -9.76 9.11
CA PRO A 9 5.39 -10.48 8.02
C PRO A 9 6.73 -11.05 8.49
N ARG A 10 7.03 -12.33 8.20
CA ARG A 10 8.38 -12.87 8.47
C ARG A 10 9.33 -12.72 7.29
N LEU A 11 8.77 -12.56 6.10
CA LEU A 11 9.52 -12.39 4.87
C LEU A 11 9.57 -10.91 4.47
N PRO A 12 10.69 -10.45 3.87
CA PRO A 12 10.79 -9.09 3.37
C PRO A 12 9.74 -8.84 2.29
N ARG A 13 9.27 -7.59 2.23
CA ARG A 13 8.38 -7.09 1.18
C ARG A 13 8.87 -5.73 0.74
N VAL A 14 8.77 -5.47 -0.56
CA VAL A 14 8.98 -4.13 -1.10
C VAL A 14 7.72 -3.34 -0.83
N VAL A 15 7.82 -2.30 0.00
CA VAL A 15 6.67 -1.46 0.34
C VAL A 15 6.60 -0.30 -0.64
N ALA A 16 5.46 -0.15 -1.30
CA ALA A 16 5.19 0.97 -2.18
C ALA A 16 3.93 1.71 -1.76
N ALA A 17 3.92 3.03 -1.93
CA ALA A 17 2.74 3.88 -1.80
C ALA A 17 2.31 4.37 -3.19
N GLY A 18 1.00 4.38 -3.45
CA GLY A 18 0.46 4.82 -4.73
C GLY A 18 -0.89 5.53 -4.56
N LEU A 19 -1.17 6.45 -5.48
CA LEU A 19 -2.47 7.11 -5.59
C LEU A 19 -3.29 6.45 -6.69
N LEU A 20 -4.48 5.98 -6.32
CA LEU A 20 -5.42 5.32 -7.23
C LEU A 20 -6.60 6.24 -7.48
N ALA A 21 -6.95 6.42 -8.74
CA ALA A 21 -8.21 7.06 -9.10
C ALA A 21 -9.42 6.23 -8.59
N PRO A 22 -10.62 6.82 -8.48
CA PRO A 22 -11.83 6.09 -8.15
C PRO A 22 -12.05 4.93 -9.12
N GLY A 23 -12.32 3.73 -8.58
CA GLY A 23 -12.53 2.52 -9.39
C GLY A 23 -11.27 1.89 -10.00
N ALA A 24 -10.12 2.58 -10.02
CA ALA A 24 -8.87 2.01 -10.55
C ALA A 24 -8.32 0.88 -9.67
N THR A 25 -7.73 -0.14 -10.28
CA THR A 25 -7.06 -1.25 -9.57
C THR A 25 -5.56 -1.07 -9.47
N GLN A 26 -4.98 -0.20 -10.30
CA GLN A 26 -3.58 0.20 -10.25
C GLN A 26 -3.45 1.72 -10.08
N PRO A 27 -2.40 2.20 -9.40
CA PRO A 27 -2.12 3.62 -9.33
C PRO A 27 -1.53 4.12 -10.65
N ALA A 28 -1.81 5.39 -11.00
CA ALA A 28 -1.14 6.05 -12.12
C ALA A 28 0.37 6.22 -11.86
N HIS A 29 0.73 6.42 -10.59
CA HIS A 29 2.10 6.47 -10.14
C HIS A 29 2.25 5.88 -8.74
N SER A 30 3.37 5.20 -8.49
CA SER A 30 3.71 4.70 -7.17
C SER A 30 5.20 4.90 -6.88
N ILE A 31 5.51 5.07 -5.61
CA ILE A 31 6.87 5.19 -5.11
C ILE A 31 7.18 4.06 -4.14
N VAL A 32 8.40 3.54 -4.21
CA VAL A 32 8.92 2.61 -3.20
C VAL A 32 9.30 3.43 -1.95
N LEU A 33 9.00 2.89 -0.78
CA LEU A 33 9.39 3.45 0.51
C LEU A 33 10.64 2.69 1.01
N PRO A 34 11.87 3.17 0.74
CA PRO A 34 13.09 2.39 0.97
C PRO A 34 13.34 2.08 2.45
N ASP A 35 12.91 2.96 3.35
CA ASP A 35 13.10 2.80 4.80
C ASP A 35 11.99 1.95 5.47
N ALA A 36 11.04 1.44 4.68
CA ALA A 36 9.93 0.65 5.20
C ALA A 36 10.27 -0.85 5.21
N ASP A 37 10.52 -1.41 6.39
CA ASP A 37 10.67 -2.86 6.58
C ASP A 37 9.47 -3.41 7.37
N PRO A 38 8.55 -4.13 6.70
CA PRO A 38 7.34 -4.61 7.34
C PRO A 38 7.56 -5.84 8.21
N ARG A 39 8.77 -6.42 8.26
CA ARG A 39 9.02 -7.64 9.04
C ARG A 39 8.79 -7.49 10.55
N TRP A 40 8.79 -6.24 11.02
CA TRP A 40 8.64 -5.87 12.41
C TRP A 40 7.29 -5.20 12.69
N TRP A 41 6.36 -5.21 11.73
CA TRP A 41 5.06 -4.55 11.87
C TRP A 41 4.05 -5.50 12.53
N GLY A 42 4.38 -5.94 13.75
CA GLY A 42 3.50 -6.77 14.57
C GLY A 42 2.59 -5.93 15.48
N PRO A 43 1.56 -6.54 16.09
CA PRO A 43 0.68 -5.88 17.04
C PRO A 43 1.42 -5.20 18.20
N GLU A 44 2.49 -5.83 18.68
CA GLU A 44 3.35 -5.36 19.76
C GLU A 44 4.14 -4.09 19.42
N THR A 45 4.40 -3.83 18.14
CA THR A 45 5.13 -2.63 17.67
C THR A 45 4.27 -1.37 17.79
N GLY A 46 2.95 -1.52 17.87
CA GLY A 46 2.03 -0.41 18.00
C GLY A 46 1.93 0.42 16.71
N ALA A 47 2.08 1.74 16.83
CA ALA A 47 1.90 2.65 15.70
C ALA A 47 3.12 2.67 14.78
N ILE A 48 2.93 2.23 13.54
CA ILE A 48 3.90 2.29 12.46
C ILE A 48 3.76 3.62 11.73
N ARG A 49 4.88 4.33 11.57
CA ARG A 49 4.97 5.59 10.84
C ARG A 49 5.73 5.40 9.54
N LEU A 50 5.07 5.65 8.43
CA LEU A 50 5.66 5.69 7.11
C LEU A 50 5.71 7.14 6.63
N ARG A 51 6.77 7.49 5.90
CA ARG A 51 6.98 8.81 5.33
C ARG A 51 7.42 8.64 3.88
N GLY A 52 6.82 9.41 2.99
CA GLY A 52 7.12 9.41 1.57
C GLY A 52 6.39 10.56 0.89
N VAL A 53 6.87 10.93 -0.30
CA VAL A 53 6.26 11.96 -1.14
C VAL A 53 5.81 11.30 -2.43
N VAL A 54 4.49 11.14 -2.58
CA VAL A 54 3.91 10.59 -3.81
C VAL A 54 3.56 11.78 -4.72
N PRO A 55 4.27 11.98 -5.86
CA PRO A 55 3.90 13.03 -6.79
C PRO A 55 2.56 12.70 -7.43
N VAL A 56 1.69 13.70 -7.55
CA VAL A 56 0.43 13.61 -8.30
C VAL A 56 0.74 14.00 -9.76
N PRO A 57 0.58 13.08 -10.73
CA PRO A 57 0.76 13.41 -12.14
C PRO A 57 -0.18 14.53 -12.60
N ALA A 58 0.26 15.38 -13.53
CA ALA A 58 -0.54 16.51 -14.02
C ALA A 58 -1.82 16.07 -14.76
N ASP A 59 -1.83 14.84 -15.29
CA ASP A 59 -2.95 14.18 -15.95
C ASP A 59 -3.79 13.31 -14.98
N PHE A 60 -3.46 13.29 -13.69
CA PHE A 60 -4.23 12.56 -12.70
C PHE A 60 -5.64 13.14 -12.60
N PRO A 61 -6.70 12.31 -12.59
CA PRO A 61 -8.08 12.81 -12.51
C PRO A 61 -8.28 13.66 -11.25
N ARG A 62 -8.79 14.88 -11.45
CA ARG A 62 -9.17 15.75 -10.33
C ARG A 62 -10.31 15.15 -9.53
N GLY A 63 -10.26 15.34 -8.22
CA GLY A 63 -11.31 14.92 -7.29
C GLY A 63 -10.83 13.89 -6.28
N SER A 64 -11.76 13.02 -5.87
CA SER A 64 -11.48 11.98 -4.86
C SER A 64 -10.46 10.97 -5.39
N CYS A 65 -9.46 10.66 -4.58
CA CYS A 65 -8.43 9.68 -4.84
C CYS A 65 -8.21 8.79 -3.61
N ARG A 66 -7.69 7.59 -3.83
CA ARG A 66 -7.40 6.60 -2.77
C ARG A 66 -5.90 6.46 -2.60
N LEU A 67 -5.44 6.40 -1.35
CA LEU A 67 -4.05 6.08 -1.03
C LEU A 67 -3.92 4.58 -0.72
N GLY A 68 -3.11 3.89 -1.52
CA GLY A 68 -2.80 2.48 -1.34
C GLY A 68 -1.38 2.25 -0.83
N LEU A 69 -1.22 1.18 -0.03
CA LEU A 69 0.07 0.53 0.22
C LEU A 69 0.11 -0.86 -0.41
N ARG A 70 1.17 -1.13 -1.17
CA ARG A 70 1.47 -2.46 -1.70
C ARG A 70 2.68 -3.03 -1.00
N PHE A 71 2.62 -4.32 -0.72
CA PHE A 71 3.68 -5.10 -0.11
C PHE A 71 4.05 -6.20 -1.09
N ALA A 72 4.83 -5.83 -2.11
CA ALA A 72 5.19 -6.74 -3.19
C ALA A 72 6.22 -7.77 -2.72
N ASP A 73 6.21 -8.94 -3.35
CA ASP A 73 7.29 -9.92 -3.18
C ASP A 73 8.61 -9.33 -3.74
N PRO A 74 9.75 -9.53 -3.06
CA PRO A 74 11.03 -9.00 -3.53
C PRO A 74 11.51 -9.65 -4.84
N SER A 75 11.09 -10.89 -5.13
CA SER A 75 11.42 -11.59 -6.35
C SER A 75 10.83 -10.88 -7.57
N GLU A 76 11.66 -10.54 -8.55
CA GLU A 76 11.22 -9.88 -9.80
C GLU A 76 10.07 -10.62 -10.48
N ARG A 77 10.12 -11.95 -10.48
CA ARG A 77 9.10 -12.81 -11.12
C ARG A 77 7.73 -12.69 -10.43
N LEU A 78 7.69 -12.35 -9.15
CA LEU A 78 6.46 -12.32 -8.34
C LEU A 78 6.04 -10.91 -7.93
N ARG A 79 6.95 -9.94 -8.05
CA ARG A 79 6.75 -8.55 -7.61
C ARG A 79 5.46 -7.94 -8.14
N ASP A 80 5.18 -8.19 -9.42
CA ASP A 80 4.04 -7.59 -10.11
C ASP A 80 2.77 -8.46 -10.08
N ASP A 81 2.86 -9.71 -9.60
CA ASP A 81 1.70 -10.59 -9.43
C ASP A 81 0.95 -10.25 -8.14
N SER A 82 -0.23 -9.64 -8.27
CA SER A 82 -1.05 -9.17 -7.15
C SER A 82 -1.44 -10.27 -6.16
N ARG A 83 -1.50 -11.53 -6.61
CA ARG A 83 -1.81 -12.69 -5.75
C ARG A 83 -0.74 -12.96 -4.68
N TYR A 84 0.46 -12.44 -4.87
CA TYR A 84 1.58 -12.57 -3.93
C TYR A 84 1.81 -11.32 -3.08
N ALA A 85 1.00 -10.26 -3.28
CA ALA A 85 1.05 -9.09 -2.43
C ALA A 85 0.50 -9.42 -1.03
N PHE A 86 1.13 -8.86 0.01
CA PHE A 86 0.67 -9.09 1.38
C PHE A 86 -0.62 -8.30 1.70
N HIS A 87 -1.61 -8.99 2.26
CA HIS A 87 -2.86 -8.42 2.77
C HIS A 87 -2.71 -8.08 4.25
N LEU A 88 -2.98 -6.83 4.61
CA LEU A 88 -3.15 -6.44 6.00
C LEU A 88 -4.49 -7.00 6.51
N ALA A 89 -4.46 -7.63 7.69
CA ALA A 89 -5.64 -8.17 8.36
C ALA A 89 -6.38 -7.12 9.22
N ASN A 90 -6.12 -5.84 8.97
CA ASN A 90 -6.78 -4.72 9.60
C ASN A 90 -8.25 -4.64 9.17
N ARG A 91 -9.19 -4.51 10.13
CA ARG A 91 -10.63 -4.48 9.82
C ARG A 91 -11.06 -3.27 8.98
N ASP A 92 -10.31 -2.18 9.10
CA ASP A 92 -10.55 -0.89 8.47
C ASP A 92 -9.78 -0.70 7.15
N ILE A 93 -8.99 -1.69 6.74
CA ILE A 93 -8.19 -1.63 5.52
C ILE A 93 -8.78 -2.58 4.49
N VAL A 94 -9.25 -2.01 3.38
CA VAL A 94 -9.77 -2.77 2.25
C VAL A 94 -8.61 -3.26 1.39
N PHE A 95 -8.65 -4.52 0.96
CA PHE A 95 -7.68 -5.04 0.00
C PHE A 95 -8.24 -5.10 -1.42
N SER A 96 -7.58 -4.43 -2.36
CA SER A 96 -7.85 -4.54 -3.79
C SER A 96 -7.18 -5.79 -4.38
N ALA A 97 -7.98 -6.86 -4.44
CA ALA A 97 -7.82 -8.09 -5.24
C ALA A 97 -6.81 -8.00 -6.40
N GLU A 98 -7.32 -7.37 -7.45
CA GLU A 98 -6.72 -7.29 -8.77
C GLU A 98 -5.39 -6.51 -8.75
N GLY A 99 -5.32 -5.48 -7.90
CA GLY A 99 -4.18 -4.57 -7.81
C GLY A 99 -3.06 -5.02 -6.87
N GLY A 100 -3.42 -5.79 -5.84
CA GLY A 100 -2.50 -6.12 -4.76
C GLY A 100 -2.30 -4.97 -3.75
N TRP A 101 -3.28 -4.07 -3.61
CA TRP A 101 -3.15 -2.84 -2.82
C TRP A 101 -4.01 -2.87 -1.56
N ASN A 102 -3.42 -2.46 -0.43
CA ASN A 102 -4.11 -2.20 0.83
C ASN A 102 -4.53 -0.72 0.85
N ILE A 103 -5.82 -0.44 0.80
CA ILE A 103 -6.35 0.93 0.77
C ILE A 103 -6.35 1.49 2.19
N LEU A 104 -5.51 2.50 2.41
CA LEU A 104 -5.32 3.13 3.73
C LEU A 104 -6.27 4.29 3.98
N ALA A 105 -6.62 5.00 2.92
CA ALA A 105 -7.48 6.17 2.96
C ALA A 105 -8.18 6.31 1.62
N GLU A 106 -9.42 6.74 1.69
CA GLU A 106 -10.26 7.08 0.56
C GLU A 106 -10.64 8.56 0.66
N ASP A 107 -11.18 9.11 -0.43
CA ASP A 107 -11.63 10.52 -0.48
C ASP A 107 -10.57 11.57 -0.17
N ILE A 108 -9.32 11.27 -0.52
CA ILE A 108 -8.26 12.28 -0.56
C ILE A 108 -8.55 13.20 -1.73
N THR A 109 -8.47 14.52 -1.53
CA THR A 109 -8.61 15.48 -2.63
C THR A 109 -7.29 15.59 -3.39
N CYS A 110 -7.33 15.25 -4.68
CA CYS A 110 -6.25 15.44 -5.64
C CYS A 110 -6.67 16.57 -6.62
N ASP A 111 -5.94 17.70 -6.63
CA ASP A 111 -6.24 18.93 -7.41
C ASP A 111 -5.26 19.18 -8.57
#